data_AF-A0A8J7VQF6-F1
#
_entry.id   AF-A0A8J7VQF6-F1
#
_cell.length_a   1.000
_cell.length_b   1.000
_cell.length_c   1.000
_cell.angle_alpha   90.00
_cell.angle_beta   90.00
_cell.angle_gamma   90.00
#
_symmetry.space_group_name_H-M   'P 1'
#
loop_
_entity.id
_entity.type
_entity.pdbx_description
1 polymer ?
#
loop_
_entity_poly.entity_id
_entity_poly.type
_entity_poly.pdbx_seq_one_letter_code
_entity_poly.pdbx_strand_id
1 'polypeptide(L)'
;MSAKSMPTAAKLSAAAVFAIVALIAAQLYIPLLPEGSSIKYFREVSTVVGLLSGWFVMGRVAGRGYSDAIGSGLRTSVTILFWVLLIFGSVTMIRKSMRMMYDGPMEAVQGVFSEMLVYGALLAAPATPIALVVGGILGGVIAEWVSRRWS
;
A
#
# COMPACT_ATOMS: atom_id res chain seq x y z
N MET A 1 -16.59 -27.82 -22.82
CA MET A 1 -15.63 -26.75 -23.12
C MET A 1 -15.20 -26.15 -21.80
N SER A 2 -14.07 -26.61 -21.23
CA SER A 2 -13.60 -26.20 -19.90
C SER A 2 -12.84 -24.88 -20.05
N ALA A 3 -13.43 -23.78 -19.60
CA ALA A 3 -12.73 -22.52 -19.51
C ALA A 3 -11.65 -22.68 -18.43
N LYS A 4 -10.40 -22.81 -18.88
CA LYS A 4 -9.22 -22.82 -18.05
C LYS A 4 -9.26 -21.57 -17.17
N SER A 5 -9.49 -21.75 -15.87
CA SER A 5 -9.50 -20.72 -14.84
C SER A 5 -8.28 -19.83 -15.03
N MET A 6 -8.46 -18.59 -15.48
CA MET A 6 -7.35 -17.69 -15.73
C MET A 6 -7.04 -16.93 -14.44
N PRO A 7 -5.99 -17.32 -13.66
CA PRO A 7 -5.59 -16.60 -12.45
C PRO A 7 -5.23 -15.13 -12.69
N THR A 8 -5.15 -14.70 -13.95
CA THR A 8 -4.94 -13.31 -14.37
C THR A 8 -6.14 -12.40 -14.13
N ALA A 9 -7.39 -12.85 -14.30
CA ALA A 9 -8.56 -11.97 -14.12
C ALA A 9 -8.72 -11.53 -12.65
N ALA A 10 -8.64 -12.49 -11.72
CA ALA A 10 -8.68 -12.22 -10.28
C ALA A 10 -7.50 -11.36 -9.80
N LYS A 11 -6.30 -11.56 -10.37
CA LYS A 11 -5.13 -10.72 -10.09
C LYS A 11 -5.32 -9.28 -10.57
N LEU A 12 -5.89 -9.10 -11.75
CA LEU A 12 -6.10 -7.78 -12.34
C LEU A 12 -7.17 -7.01 -11.58
N SER A 13 -8.27 -7.66 -11.18
CA SER A 13 -9.27 -7.05 -10.31
C SER A 13 -8.70 -6.69 -8.93
N ALA A 14 -7.91 -7.58 -8.31
CA ALA A 14 -7.28 -7.29 -7.04
C ALA A 14 -6.31 -6.11 -7.15
N ALA A 15 -5.48 -6.08 -8.19
CA ALA A 15 -4.57 -4.97 -8.47
C ALA A 15 -5.32 -3.64 -8.65
N ALA A 16 -6.41 -3.63 -9.42
CA ALA A 16 -7.22 -2.44 -9.64
C ALA A 16 -7.86 -1.92 -8.34
N VAL A 17 -8.45 -2.80 -7.53
CA VAL A 17 -9.10 -2.38 -6.28
C VAL A 17 -8.08 -1.85 -5.28
N PHE A 18 -6.95 -2.54 -5.09
CA PHE A 18 -5.92 -2.09 -4.15
C PHE A 18 -5.17 -0.83 -4.64
N ALA A 19 -5.10 -0.59 -5.96
CA ALA A 19 -4.63 0.69 -6.49
C ALA A 19 -5.57 1.84 -6.09
N ILE A 20 -6.89 1.65 -6.19
CA ILE A 20 -7.89 2.64 -5.75
C ILE A 20 -7.82 2.87 -4.24
N VAL A 21 -7.72 1.80 -3.44
CA VAL A 21 -7.58 1.89 -1.98
C VAL A 21 -6.34 2.70 -1.60
N ALA A 22 -5.19 2.41 -2.23
CA ALA A 22 -3.96 3.14 -1.98
C ALA A 22 -4.05 4.61 -2.43
N LEU A 23 -4.75 4.89 -3.54
CA LEU A 23 -4.99 6.25 -4.01
C LEU A 23 -5.84 7.06 -3.02
N ILE A 24 -6.93 6.48 -2.51
CA ILE A 24 -7.80 7.13 -1.52
C ILE A 24 -7.03 7.34 -0.21
N ALA A 25 -6.35 6.31 0.29
CA ALA A 25 -5.52 6.42 1.48
C ALA A 25 -4.45 7.50 1.32
N ALA A 26 -3.82 7.61 0.15
CA ALA A 26 -2.84 8.65 -0.11
C ALA A 26 -3.45 10.06 -0.12
N GLN A 27 -4.64 10.24 -0.67
CA GLN A 27 -5.35 11.52 -0.64
C GLN A 27 -5.70 11.96 0.78
N LEU A 28 -6.12 11.01 1.63
CA LEU A 28 -6.40 11.28 3.05
C LEU A 28 -5.12 11.55 3.85
N TYR A 29 -3.98 11.01 3.41
CA TYR A 29 -2.71 11.15 4.08
C TYR A 29 -1.96 12.45 3.74
N ILE A 30 -2.08 12.95 2.50
CA ILE A 30 -1.39 14.17 2.05
C ILE A 30 -1.62 15.39 2.97
N PRO A 31 -2.84 15.70 3.45
CA PRO A 31 -3.08 16.82 4.36
C PRO A 31 -2.41 16.69 5.73
N LEU A 32 -2.00 15.49 6.13
CA LEU A 32 -1.33 15.23 7.40
C LEU A 32 0.19 15.46 7.29
N LEU A 33 0.73 15.55 6.08
CA LEU A 33 2.16 15.77 5.87
C LEU A 33 2.57 17.17 6.32
N PRO A 34 3.73 17.33 7.00
CA PRO A 34 4.23 18.64 7.40
C PRO A 34 4.40 19.59 6.21
N GLU A 35 4.08 20.88 6.42
CA GLU A 35 4.28 21.92 5.41
C GLU A 35 5.74 21.92 4.92
N GLY A 36 5.93 21.83 3.60
CA GLY A 36 7.25 21.65 2.97
C GLY A 36 7.62 20.22 2.56
N SER A 37 6.88 19.19 3.04
CA SER A 37 6.93 17.83 2.47
C SER A 37 6.17 17.77 1.13
N SER A 38 6.67 18.47 0.12
CA SER A 38 6.15 18.40 -1.24
C SER A 38 6.64 17.11 -1.91
N ILE A 39 6.05 15.99 -1.49
CA ILE A 39 6.18 14.73 -2.20
C ILE A 39 5.26 14.81 -3.43
N LYS A 40 5.76 15.48 -4.47
CA LYS A 40 5.06 15.75 -5.74
C LYS A 40 4.40 14.50 -6.34
N TYR A 41 4.96 13.33 -6.07
CA TYR A 41 4.52 12.04 -6.61
C TYR A 41 3.95 11.09 -5.55
N PHE A 42 3.52 11.59 -4.37
CA PHE A 42 3.10 10.74 -3.26
C PHE A 42 1.95 9.81 -3.66
N ARG A 43 0.94 10.40 -4.30
CA ARG A 43 -0.25 9.70 -4.76
C ARG A 43 0.08 8.68 -5.84
N GLU A 44 0.88 9.08 -6.83
CA GLU A 44 1.25 8.25 -7.98
C GLU A 44 2.05 7.03 -7.52
N VAL A 45 3.07 7.22 -6.67
CA VAL A 45 3.87 6.12 -6.11
C VAL A 45 3.01 5.22 -5.23
N SER A 46 2.17 5.78 -4.35
CA SER A 46 1.28 4.97 -3.50
C SER A 46 0.30 4.13 -4.32
N THR A 47 -0.22 4.69 -5.41
CA THR A 47 -1.13 3.97 -6.32
C THR A 47 -0.41 2.80 -7.00
N VAL A 48 0.83 3.01 -7.46
CA VAL A 48 1.65 1.95 -8.06
C VAL A 48 1.98 0.86 -7.02
N VAL A 49 2.33 1.24 -5.80
CA VAL A 49 2.55 0.29 -4.70
C VAL A 49 1.27 -0.51 -4.39
N GLY A 50 0.12 0.15 -4.39
CA GLY A 50 -1.20 -0.49 -4.25
C GLY A 50 -1.48 -1.50 -5.35
N LEU A 51 -1.20 -1.14 -6.60
CA LEU A 51 -1.36 -2.00 -7.77
C LEU A 51 -0.47 -3.26 -7.66
N LEU A 52 0.82 -3.06 -7.38
CA LEU A 52 1.78 -4.15 -7.25
C LEU A 52 1.42 -5.07 -6.07
N SER A 53 1.06 -4.49 -4.92
CA SER A 53 0.68 -5.26 -3.74
C SER A 53 -0.62 -6.04 -3.97
N GLY A 54 -1.62 -5.44 -4.62
CA GLY A 54 -2.85 -6.12 -5.01
C GLY A 54 -2.60 -7.30 -5.94
N TRP A 55 -1.68 -7.16 -6.91
CA TRP A 55 -1.31 -8.22 -7.83
C TRP A 55 -0.54 -9.37 -7.16
N PHE A 56 0.50 -9.03 -6.38
CA PHE A 56 1.43 -10.00 -5.81
C PHE A 56 0.96 -10.62 -4.49
N VAL A 57 0.21 -9.87 -3.67
CA VAL A 57 -0.24 -10.34 -2.35
C VAL A 57 -1.66 -10.88 -2.45
N MET A 58 -2.64 -10.04 -2.75
CA MET A 58 -4.04 -10.46 -2.78
C MET A 58 -4.34 -11.42 -3.95
N GLY A 59 -3.85 -11.10 -5.15
CA GLY A 59 -4.12 -11.87 -6.37
C GLY A 59 -3.58 -13.30 -6.36
N ARG A 60 -2.67 -13.65 -5.42
CA ARG A 60 -2.20 -15.04 -5.21
C ARG A 60 -3.12 -15.85 -4.29
N VAL A 61 -3.95 -15.20 -3.49
CA VAL A 61 -4.76 -15.83 -2.44
C VAL A 61 -6.26 -15.89 -2.81
N ALA A 62 -6.67 -15.13 -3.84
CA ALA A 62 -8.04 -15.15 -4.34
C ALA A 62 -8.50 -16.57 -4.76
N GLY A 63 -9.73 -16.95 -4.35
CA GLY A 63 -10.36 -18.25 -4.62
C GLY A 63 -10.32 -19.25 -3.47
N ARG A 64 -9.82 -18.89 -2.28
CA ARG A 64 -9.69 -19.80 -1.12
C ARG A 64 -10.83 -19.74 -0.12
N GLY A 65 -11.75 -18.76 -0.23
CA GLY A 65 -12.79 -18.55 0.78
C GLY A 65 -12.93 -17.09 1.21
N TYR A 66 -14.15 -16.69 1.58
CA TYR A 66 -14.42 -15.33 2.07
C TYR A 66 -13.68 -15.00 3.38
N SER A 67 -13.55 -15.97 4.30
CA SER A 67 -12.78 -15.80 5.55
C SER A 67 -11.31 -15.48 5.26
N ASP A 68 -10.70 -16.24 4.35
CA ASP A 68 -9.31 -16.08 3.95
C ASP A 68 -9.10 -14.78 3.17
N ALA A 69 -10.09 -14.38 2.37
CA ALA A 69 -10.06 -13.15 1.59
C ALA A 69 -10.02 -11.89 2.45
N ILE A 70 -10.79 -11.84 3.54
CA ILE A 70 -10.79 -10.71 4.48
C ILE A 70 -9.41 -10.56 5.14
N GLY A 71 -8.87 -11.66 5.69
CA GLY A 71 -7.56 -11.65 6.34
C GLY A 71 -6.42 -11.29 5.37
N SER A 72 -6.49 -11.81 4.14
CA SER A 72 -5.52 -11.53 3.09
C SER A 72 -5.62 -10.10 2.56
N GLY A 73 -6.84 -9.55 2.50
CA GLY A 73 -7.08 -8.16 2.13
C GLY A 73 -6.49 -7.18 3.15
N LEU A 74 -6.71 -7.44 4.45
CA LEU A 74 -6.10 -6.64 5.51
C LEU A 74 -4.56 -6.73 5.49
N ARG A 75 -4.01 -7.93 5.29
CA ARG A 75 -2.56 -8.14 5.12
C ARG A 75 -2.02 -7.35 3.92
N THR A 76 -2.77 -7.29 2.83
CA THR A 76 -2.40 -6.50 1.64
C THR A 76 -2.36 -5.00 1.96
N SER A 77 -3.36 -4.47 2.68
CA SER A 77 -3.34 -3.08 3.13
C SER A 77 -2.14 -2.75 4.03
N VAL A 78 -1.79 -3.64 4.97
CA VAL A 78 -0.59 -3.48 5.81
C VAL A 78 0.68 -3.50 4.97
N THR A 79 0.74 -4.38 3.97
CA THR A 79 1.88 -4.48 3.04
C THR A 79 2.05 -3.19 2.22
N ILE A 80 0.94 -2.63 1.72
CA ILE A 80 0.94 -1.35 1.00
C ILE A 80 1.48 -0.24 1.90
N LEU A 81 0.94 -0.13 3.12
CA LEU A 81 1.36 0.88 4.07
C LEU A 81 2.87 0.79 4.37
N PHE A 82 3.36 -0.42 4.64
CA PHE A 82 4.77 -0.66 4.89
C PHE A 82 5.66 -0.20 3.72
N TRP A 83 5.34 -0.61 2.49
CA TRP A 83 6.12 -0.22 1.31
C TRP A 83 6.06 1.28 1.01
N VAL A 84 4.89 1.90 1.19
CA VAL A 84 4.73 3.35 1.05
C VAL A 84 5.65 4.08 2.05
N LEU A 85 5.58 3.74 3.34
CA LEU A 85 6.42 4.35 4.37
C LEU A 85 7.92 4.13 4.10
N LEU A 86 8.29 2.91 3.68
CA LEU A 86 9.69 2.58 3.38
C LEU A 86 10.23 3.39 2.19
N ILE A 87 9.47 3.51 1.10
CA ILE A 87 9.88 4.27 -0.09
C ILE A 87 10.03 5.75 0.25
N PHE A 88 9.05 6.33 0.94
CA PHE A 88 9.11 7.76 1.28
C PHE A 88 10.15 8.07 2.36
N GLY A 89 10.30 7.21 3.38
CA GLY A 89 11.39 7.33 4.35
C GLY A 89 12.77 7.28 3.66
N SER A 90 12.94 6.38 2.69
CA SER A 90 14.17 6.26 1.91
C SER A 90 14.44 7.49 1.05
N VAL A 91 13.43 8.02 0.35
CA VAL A 91 13.56 9.23 -0.47
C VAL A 91 13.88 10.46 0.39
N THR A 92 13.23 10.60 1.55
CA THR A 92 13.49 11.71 2.48
C THR A 92 14.90 11.61 3.05
N MET A 93 15.34 10.41 3.43
CA MET A 93 16.70 10.16 3.89
C MET A 93 17.74 10.52 2.81
N ILE A 94 17.57 10.07 1.56
CA ILE A 94 18.48 10.40 0.46
C ILE A 94 18.56 11.92 0.26
N ARG A 95 17.42 12.62 0.31
CA ARG A 95 17.40 14.10 0.21
C ARG A 95 18.13 14.79 1.35
N LYS A 96 18.01 14.29 2.58
CA LYS A 96 18.74 14.79 3.76
C LYS A 96 20.24 14.48 3.66
N SER A 97 20.61 13.28 3.20
CA SER A 97 22.00 12.89 2.96
C SER A 97 22.68 13.79 1.92
N MET A 98 22.01 14.12 0.81
CA MET A 98 22.51 15.05 -0.21
C MET A 98 22.74 16.48 0.31
N ARG A 99 22.19 16.83 1.48
CA ARG A 99 22.42 18.11 2.17
C ARG A 99 23.55 18.02 3.21
N MET A 100 24.34 16.94 3.19
CA MET A 100 25.39 16.66 4.18
C MET A 100 24.83 16.61 5.62
N MET A 101 23.57 16.19 5.80
CA MET A 101 22.94 16.07 7.13
C MET A 101 23.22 14.73 7.83
N TYR A 102 23.89 13.80 7.16
CA TYR A 102 24.28 12.51 7.74
C TYR A 102 25.78 12.32 7.51
N ASP A 103 26.50 11.98 8.58
CA ASP A 103 27.95 11.90 8.60
C ASP A 103 28.45 10.48 8.24
N GLY A 104 27.56 9.47 8.25
CA GLY A 104 27.92 8.10 7.89
C GLY A 104 26.76 7.22 7.40
N PRO A 105 27.09 6.06 6.78
CA PRO A 105 26.10 5.13 6.22
C PRO A 105 25.18 4.51 7.28
N MET A 106 25.67 4.36 8.52
CA MET A 106 24.85 3.86 9.64
C MET A 106 23.76 4.88 10.02
N GLU A 107 24.10 6.17 10.07
CA GLU A 107 23.14 7.25 10.36
C GLU A 107 22.11 7.38 9.24
N ALA A 108 22.52 7.16 7.99
CA ALA A 108 21.61 7.12 6.85
C ALA A 108 20.56 6.00 7.01
N VAL A 109 20.97 4.78 7.36
CA VAL A 109 20.01 3.67 7.59
C VAL A 109 19.07 3.98 8.75
N GLN A 110 19.58 4.51 9.86
CA GLN A 110 18.75 4.94 10.99
C GLN A 110 17.78 6.06 10.59
N GLY A 111 18.21 6.96 9.71
CA GLY A 111 17.39 8.01 9.10
C GLY A 111 16.16 7.46 8.39
N VAL A 112 16.26 6.34 7.67
CA VAL A 112 15.09 5.73 7.01
C VAL A 112 14.04 5.32 8.06
N PHE A 113 14.46 4.61 9.11
CA PHE A 113 13.56 4.14 10.14
C PHE A 113 12.98 5.28 10.98
N SER A 114 13.76 6.32 11.29
CA SER A 114 13.24 7.49 12.02
C SER A 114 12.19 8.22 11.18
N GLU A 115 12.42 8.42 9.88
CA GLU A 115 11.40 8.99 8.98
C GLU A 115 10.16 8.10 8.87
N MET A 116 10.33 6.77 8.81
CA MET A 116 9.20 5.84 8.83
C MET A 116 8.38 5.96 10.10
N LEU A 117 9.00 6.20 11.26
CA LEU A 117 8.29 6.42 12.52
C LEU A 117 7.58 7.78 12.55
N VAL A 118 8.21 8.83 12.03
CA VAL A 118 7.59 10.16 11.92
C VAL A 118 6.36 10.11 11.01
N TYR A 119 6.49 9.53 9.82
CA TYR A 119 5.36 9.33 8.91
C TYR A 119 4.34 8.33 9.48
N GLY A 120 4.80 7.28 10.15
CA GLY A 120 3.94 6.30 10.82
C GLY A 120 3.10 6.94 11.93
N ALA A 121 3.64 7.89 12.69
CA ALA A 121 2.91 8.61 13.73
C ALA A 121 1.74 9.45 13.18
N LEU A 122 1.83 9.93 11.93
CA LEU A 122 0.73 10.65 11.27
C LEU A 122 -0.50 9.75 11.03
N LEU A 123 -0.35 8.43 11.06
CA LEU A 123 -1.46 7.48 11.03
C LEU A 123 -2.27 7.47 12.33
N ALA A 124 -1.88 8.20 13.36
CA ALA A 124 -2.74 8.45 14.52
C ALA A 124 -4.05 9.15 14.12
N ALA A 125 -4.04 9.89 13.00
CA ALA A 125 -5.26 10.42 12.41
C ALA A 125 -6.09 9.27 11.81
N PRO A 126 -7.36 9.09 12.23
CA PRO A 126 -8.11 7.86 11.96
C PRO A 126 -8.50 7.69 10.48
N ALA A 127 -8.52 8.75 9.68
CA ALA A 127 -8.99 8.71 8.29
C ALA A 127 -8.20 7.70 7.42
N THR A 128 -6.87 7.75 7.47
CA THR A 128 -6.01 6.89 6.63
C THR A 128 -6.05 5.41 7.06
N PRO A 129 -5.88 5.06 8.35
CA PRO A 129 -6.03 3.69 8.81
C PRO A 129 -7.41 3.11 8.54
N ILE A 130 -8.49 3.88 8.76
CA ILE A 130 -9.85 3.43 8.48
C ILE A 130 -10.01 3.12 6.98
N ALA A 131 -9.52 4.00 6.10
CA ALA A 131 -9.58 3.76 4.66
C ALA A 131 -8.79 2.50 4.25
N LEU A 132 -7.63 2.26 4.85
CA LEU A 132 -6.82 1.06 4.59
C LEU A 132 -7.48 -0.22 5.12
N VAL A 133 -8.11 -0.18 6.30
CA VAL A 133 -8.81 -1.32 6.90
C VAL A 133 -10.06 -1.64 6.10
N VAL A 134 -10.95 -0.66 5.91
CA VAL A 134 -12.19 -0.82 5.16
C VAL A 134 -11.90 -1.18 3.71
N GLY A 135 -10.96 -0.48 3.07
CA GLY A 135 -10.52 -0.78 1.70
C GLY A 135 -9.85 -2.14 1.57
N GLY A 136 -9.10 -2.59 2.58
CA GLY A 136 -8.50 -3.92 2.61
C GLY A 136 -9.53 -5.04 2.69
N ILE A 137 -10.52 -4.89 3.56
CA ILE A 137 -11.63 -5.85 3.71
C ILE A 137 -12.46 -5.89 2.42
N LEU A 138 -12.91 -4.73 1.93
CA LEU A 138 -13.70 -4.64 0.71
C LEU A 138 -12.92 -5.14 -0.51
N GLY A 139 -11.64 -4.78 -0.63
CA GLY A 139 -10.76 -5.26 -1.70
C GLY A 139 -10.55 -6.76 -1.66
N GLY A 140 -10.44 -7.33 -0.46
CA GLY A 140 -10.40 -8.78 -0.26
C GLY A 140 -11.66 -9.46 -0.77
N VAL A 141 -12.82 -8.98 -0.31
CA VAL A 141 -14.15 -9.54 -0.67
C VAL A 141 -14.45 -9.41 -2.16
N ILE A 142 -14.15 -8.25 -2.76
CA ILE A 142 -14.37 -8.00 -4.20
C ILE A 142 -13.48 -8.93 -5.04
N ALA A 143 -12.20 -9.08 -4.68
CA ALA A 143 -11.30 -9.97 -5.40
C ALA A 143 -11.74 -11.45 -5.30
N GLU A 144 -12.25 -11.89 -4.15
CA GLU A 144 -12.81 -13.23 -3.98
C GLU A 144 -14.09 -13.43 -4.80
N TRP A 145 -15.00 -12.44 -4.81
CA TRP A 145 -16.22 -12.49 -5.60
C TRP A 145 -15.93 -12.58 -7.11
N VAL A 146 -14.98 -11.77 -7.60
CA VAL A 146 -14.51 -11.84 -8.99
C VAL A 146 -13.88 -13.22 -9.25
N SER A 147 -13.02 -13.72 -8.36
CA SER A 147 -12.41 -15.04 -8.52
C SER A 147 -13.47 -16.13 -8.72
N ARG A 148 -14.53 -16.14 -7.90
CA ARG A 148 -15.63 -17.12 -7.97
C ARG A 148 -16.55 -16.96 -9.18
N ARG A 149 -16.78 -15.73 -9.64
CA ARG A 149 -17.67 -15.44 -10.77
C ARG A 149 -17.07 -15.87 -12.11
N TRP A 150 -15.74 -15.82 -12.21
CA TRP A 150 -14.98 -16.06 -13.44
C TRP A 150 -14.08 -17.31 -13.36
N SER A 151 -14.20 -18.11 -12.30
CA SER A 151 -13.64 -19.47 -12.15
C SER A 151 -14.62 -20.53 -12.60
#